data_AF-A0A536RU48-F1
#
_entry.id   AF-A0A536RU48-F1
#
_cell.length_a   1.000
_cell.length_b   1.000
_cell.length_c   1.000
_cell.angle_alpha   90.00
_cell.angle_beta   90.00
_cell.angle_gamma   90.00
#
_symmetry.space_group_name_H-M   'P 1'
#
loop_
_entity.id
_entity.type
_entity.pdbx_description
1 polymer ?
#
loop_
_entity_poly.entity_id
_entity_poly.type
_entity_poly.pdbx_seq_one_letter_code
_entity_poly.pdbx_strand_id
1 'polypeptide(L)'
;MLRRARRHLQARGQQGSILSALLIVVVFLSILGGALLNEISGQFLLTKTLANRIATEATVNSSVETAIGDLQLRVSNATVPSRCSTDRATPVPAVTLNGQSATVSPLPSCLAIVPDVVSQLATGTYLVDGTLATVNGGATYLAAASNGVLSAYTVGQTTPRWSVRAGSGITGPVGQSGATTLVPVGSGVAYVDDRTASLQCTMHAAGPVTSRPGLENPPSGQPAYFPSYAFFGDTTGLYAQAFNGRTCTQMAFGSTAGSVVGGPLVLTGTVTTSNGGGEGNERSTTTTVELFAIVNGGGSSHLVHFSYQETRGAQNSSVLTPVDSVSLPFAVASGVAFAGTTPIDRQSIRMAITSTSGQVALAQITARNRQSGWTYTISPVGQAVSLGGSFQRPPYWRHVLQGGVSLDEIGAANTNGHLYVLDANNNLATRWHYDGSSPINTTPAPDSSGTWYFGADDGFVYDVEPPASGAVMFMAARFGPGGQVHASPSVAGCGRRVCIYFGMGSGGSYFAQIGDIRVMDLCARLASDAGGPCPGKSRLWARVEVGDPTYVQGHGVQVIGWTYFTS
;
A
#
# COMPACT_ATOMS: atom_id res chain seq x y z
N MET A 1 7.48 63.16 -102.71
CA MET A 1 6.06 63.18 -103.11
C MET A 1 5.25 62.71 -101.90
N LEU A 2 4.27 63.38 -101.30
CA LEU A 2 3.55 64.61 -101.58
C LEU A 2 3.04 65.20 -100.24
N ARG A 3 2.95 66.52 -100.22
CA ARG A 3 2.60 67.45 -99.14
C ARG A 3 1.15 67.34 -98.63
N ARG A 4 0.99 67.61 -97.31
CA ARG A 4 0.01 68.50 -96.62
C ARG A 4 -1.46 68.53 -97.08
N ALA A 5 -2.35 68.36 -96.08
CA ALA A 5 -3.49 69.25 -95.82
C ALA A 5 -3.85 69.20 -94.30
N ARG A 6 -3.50 70.22 -93.51
CA ARG A 6 -4.40 71.25 -92.92
C ARG A 6 -5.52 70.64 -92.05
N ARG A 7 -5.35 70.50 -90.72
CA ARG A 7 -5.72 71.49 -89.67
C ARG A 7 -7.01 72.27 -89.94
N HIS A 8 -8.12 71.85 -89.33
CA HIS A 8 -8.82 72.59 -88.26
C HIS A 8 -10.15 71.93 -87.91
N LEU A 9 -10.24 71.33 -86.71
CA LEU A 9 -11.47 71.32 -85.90
C LEU A 9 -11.09 71.02 -84.43
N GLN A 10 -11.11 72.12 -83.68
CA GLN A 10 -11.53 72.27 -82.29
C GLN A 10 -11.01 71.29 -81.21
N ALA A 11 -10.14 71.88 -80.38
CA ALA A 11 -9.95 71.54 -78.98
C ALA A 11 -11.29 71.41 -78.22
N ARG A 12 -11.52 70.23 -77.63
CA ARG A 12 -12.30 70.02 -76.39
C ARG A 12 -12.22 68.54 -76.02
N GLY A 13 -11.48 68.20 -74.96
CA GLY A 13 -11.52 66.84 -74.43
C GLY A 13 -10.28 66.38 -73.67
N GLN A 14 -9.72 67.20 -72.77
CA GLN A 14 -8.62 66.72 -71.91
C GLN A 14 -8.52 67.44 -70.56
N GLN A 15 -9.65 67.93 -70.01
CA GLN A 15 -9.72 68.42 -68.62
C GLN A 15 -10.66 67.60 -67.72
N GLY A 16 -11.45 66.67 -68.27
CA GLY A 16 -12.33 65.79 -67.47
C GLY A 16 -11.64 64.55 -66.88
N SER A 17 -10.46 64.16 -67.38
CA SER A 17 -9.81 62.90 -67.03
C SER A 17 -8.98 62.97 -65.74
N ILE A 18 -8.29 64.09 -65.49
CA ILE A 18 -7.43 64.23 -64.30
C ILE A 18 -8.27 64.42 -63.04
N LEU A 19 -9.34 65.22 -63.12
CA LEU A 19 -10.28 65.42 -62.01
C LEU A 19 -11.05 64.14 -61.66
N SER A 20 -11.44 63.33 -62.65
CA SER A 20 -12.09 62.04 -62.44
C SER A 20 -11.14 61.00 -61.82
N ALA A 21 -9.90 60.93 -62.29
CA ALA A 21 -8.88 60.05 -61.71
C ALA A 21 -8.53 60.45 -60.26
N LEU A 22 -8.43 61.74 -59.98
CA LEU A 22 -8.18 62.25 -58.62
C LEU A 22 -9.35 61.92 -57.68
N LEU A 23 -10.59 62.08 -58.15
CA LEU A 23 -11.79 61.72 -57.38
C LEU A 23 -11.84 60.22 -57.06
N ILE A 24 -11.50 59.36 -58.01
CA ILE A 24 -11.45 57.91 -57.80
C ILE A 24 -10.38 57.56 -56.76
N VAL A 25 -9.19 58.15 -56.83
CA VAL A 25 -8.12 57.91 -55.85
C VAL A 25 -8.52 58.38 -54.45
N VAL A 26 -9.16 59.54 -54.32
CA VAL A 26 -9.66 60.05 -53.03
C VAL A 26 -10.75 59.13 -52.47
N VAL A 27 -11.68 58.66 -53.30
CA VAL A 27 -12.71 57.70 -52.88
C VAL A 27 -12.08 56.37 -52.45
N PHE A 28 -11.09 55.86 -53.19
CA PHE A 28 -10.42 54.60 -52.87
C PHE A 28 -9.61 54.69 -51.57
N LEU A 29 -8.90 55.80 -51.35
CA LEU A 29 -8.19 56.07 -50.09
C LEU A 29 -9.17 56.22 -48.92
N SER A 30 -10.35 56.79 -49.14
CA SER A 30 -11.40 56.91 -48.12
C SER A 30 -11.97 55.54 -47.74
N ILE A 31 -12.17 54.66 -48.72
CA ILE A 31 -12.63 53.28 -48.50
C ILE A 31 -11.56 52.45 -47.78
N LEU A 32 -10.29 52.55 -48.20
CA LEU A 32 -9.17 51.87 -47.54
C LEU A 32 -8.96 52.37 -46.10
N GLY A 33 -9.05 53.68 -45.89
CA GLY A 33 -8.98 54.28 -44.55
C GLY A 33 -10.14 53.83 -43.67
N GLY A 34 -11.36 53.77 -44.21
CA GLY A 34 -12.53 53.25 -43.49
C GLY A 34 -12.42 51.77 -43.14
N ALA A 35 -11.92 50.94 -44.06
CA ALA A 35 -11.70 49.51 -43.83
C ALA A 35 -10.61 49.27 -42.77
N LEU A 36 -9.48 49.97 -42.87
CA LEU A 36 -8.37 49.86 -41.92
C LEU A 36 -8.78 50.33 -40.51
N LEU A 37 -9.53 51.44 -40.41
CA LEU A 37 -10.03 51.95 -39.13
C LEU A 37 -11.08 51.01 -38.51
N ASN A 38 -11.94 50.38 -39.30
CA ASN A 38 -12.87 49.37 -38.80
C ASN A 38 -12.16 48.12 -38.30
N GLU A 39 -11.11 47.67 -39.00
CA GLU A 39 -10.34 46.49 -38.62
C GLU A 39 -9.54 46.73 -37.33
N ILE A 40 -8.87 47.89 -37.22
CA ILE A 40 -8.16 48.30 -36.00
C ILE A 40 -9.14 48.49 -34.83
N SER A 41 -10.31 49.11 -35.06
CA SER A 41 -11.32 49.31 -34.02
C SER A 41 -11.93 47.99 -33.56
N GLY A 42 -12.19 47.06 -34.48
CA GLY A 42 -12.71 45.73 -34.19
C GLY A 42 -11.72 44.88 -33.39
N GLN A 43 -10.44 44.87 -33.78
CA GLN A 43 -9.40 44.19 -33.02
C GLN A 43 -9.18 44.82 -31.64
N PHE A 44 -9.17 46.16 -31.54
CA PHE A 44 -8.99 46.87 -30.27
C PHE A 44 -10.18 46.65 -29.30
N LEU A 45 -11.42 46.57 -29.80
CA LEU A 45 -12.60 46.19 -29.02
C LEU A 45 -12.51 44.75 -28.51
N LEU A 46 -12.08 43.82 -29.36
CA LEU A 46 -11.80 42.43 -28.97
C LEU A 46 -10.75 42.37 -27.85
N THR A 47 -9.62 43.06 -28.01
CA THR A 47 -8.53 43.11 -27.02
C THR A 47 -8.97 43.79 -25.72
N LYS A 48 -9.75 44.88 -25.77
CA LYS A 48 -10.27 45.57 -24.57
C LYS A 48 -11.33 44.73 -23.85
N THR A 49 -12.17 44.02 -24.59
CA THR A 49 -13.14 43.07 -24.03
C THR A 49 -12.40 41.92 -23.35
N LEU A 50 -11.34 41.41 -23.97
CA LEU A 50 -10.48 40.36 -23.41
C LEU A 50 -9.74 40.83 -22.16
N ALA A 51 -9.16 42.02 -22.20
CA ALA A 51 -8.43 42.63 -21.08
C ALA A 51 -9.36 42.96 -19.90
N ASN A 52 -10.56 43.50 -20.17
CA ASN A 52 -11.56 43.71 -19.14
C ASN A 52 -12.06 42.40 -18.55
N ARG A 53 -12.19 41.33 -19.36
CA ARG A 53 -12.60 39.98 -18.95
C ARG A 53 -11.55 39.28 -18.09
N ILE A 54 -10.27 39.45 -18.41
CA ILE A 54 -9.14 39.04 -17.58
C ILE A 54 -9.14 39.84 -16.27
N ALA A 55 -9.28 41.17 -16.35
CA ALA A 55 -9.35 42.02 -15.18
C ALA A 55 -10.55 41.67 -14.28
N THR A 56 -11.70 41.25 -14.83
CA THR A 56 -12.88 40.89 -14.02
C THR A 56 -12.69 39.58 -13.26
N GLU A 57 -12.12 38.56 -13.89
CA GLU A 57 -11.99 37.22 -13.30
C GLU A 57 -10.68 37.05 -12.50
N ALA A 58 -9.70 37.94 -12.71
CA ALA A 58 -8.46 38.04 -11.95
C ALA A 58 -8.48 39.17 -10.89
N THR A 59 -9.66 39.74 -10.60
CA THR A 59 -9.82 40.67 -9.46
C THR A 59 -9.89 39.93 -8.14
N VAL A 60 -9.59 40.66 -7.05
CA VAL A 60 -9.85 40.27 -5.67
C VAL A 60 -11.32 39.83 -5.55
N ASN A 61 -11.55 38.60 -5.08
CA ASN A 61 -12.80 37.84 -4.98
C ASN A 61 -13.21 37.04 -6.22
N SER A 62 -12.25 36.45 -6.95
CA SER A 62 -12.61 35.46 -7.98
C SER A 62 -13.35 34.24 -7.38
N SER A 63 -14.13 33.54 -8.19
CA SER A 63 -14.80 32.31 -7.75
C SER A 63 -13.79 31.23 -7.31
N VAL A 64 -12.59 31.19 -7.91
CA VAL A 64 -11.46 30.33 -7.48
C VAL A 64 -10.90 30.76 -6.12
N GLU A 65 -10.75 32.06 -5.86
CA GLU A 65 -10.31 32.55 -4.54
C GLU A 65 -11.32 32.21 -3.44
N THR A 66 -12.62 32.28 -3.75
CA THR A 66 -13.68 31.84 -2.83
C THR A 66 -13.58 30.34 -2.54
N ALA A 67 -13.32 29.52 -3.57
CA ALA A 67 -13.11 28.09 -3.41
C ALA A 67 -11.86 27.76 -2.60
N ILE A 68 -10.76 28.52 -2.77
CA ILE A 68 -9.56 28.42 -1.93
C ILE A 68 -9.90 28.76 -0.47
N GLY A 69 -10.70 29.81 -0.23
CA GLY A 69 -11.17 30.16 1.12
C GLY A 69 -12.01 29.05 1.76
N ASP A 70 -12.91 28.40 1.02
CA ASP A 70 -13.67 27.23 1.52
C ASP A 70 -12.74 26.06 1.87
N LEU A 71 -11.73 25.79 1.02
CA LEU A 71 -10.73 24.76 1.30
C LEU A 71 -9.92 25.07 2.56
N GLN A 72 -9.52 26.33 2.77
CA GLN A 72 -8.84 26.76 4.00
C GLN A 72 -9.73 26.53 5.24
N LEU A 73 -11.03 26.81 5.14
CA LEU A 73 -12.00 26.53 6.21
C LEU A 73 -12.15 25.03 6.48
N ARG A 74 -12.13 24.19 5.45
CA ARG A 74 -12.14 22.73 5.61
C ARG A 74 -10.89 22.21 6.28
N VAL A 75 -9.74 22.74 5.92
CA VAL A 75 -8.47 22.44 6.59
C VAL A 75 -8.56 22.83 8.07
N SER A 76 -9.00 24.05 8.38
CA SER A 76 -9.13 24.50 9.78
C SER A 76 -10.13 23.67 10.59
N ASN A 77 -11.17 23.15 9.94
CA ASN A 77 -12.18 22.29 10.56
C ASN A 77 -11.84 20.79 10.49
N ALA A 78 -10.69 20.42 9.92
CA ALA A 78 -10.24 19.05 9.71
C ALA A 78 -11.27 18.15 8.97
N THR A 79 -11.91 18.70 7.93
CA THR A 79 -12.96 18.03 7.13
C THR A 79 -12.52 17.62 5.73
N VAL A 80 -11.23 17.75 5.39
CA VAL A 80 -10.68 17.18 4.16
C VAL A 80 -10.75 15.65 4.24
N PRO A 81 -11.38 14.94 3.28
CA PRO A 81 -11.54 13.50 3.35
C PRO A 81 -10.20 12.76 3.36
N SER A 82 -10.13 11.72 4.19
CA SER A 82 -8.94 10.87 4.29
C SER A 82 -8.69 10.02 3.04
N ARG A 83 -9.71 9.84 2.19
CA ARG A 83 -9.63 9.10 0.92
C ARG A 83 -10.18 9.86 -0.25
N CYS A 84 -9.54 9.70 -1.38
CA CYS A 84 -9.92 10.33 -2.63
C CYS A 84 -11.13 9.67 -3.29
N SER A 85 -11.24 8.34 -3.20
CA SER A 85 -12.33 7.55 -3.78
C SER A 85 -13.70 7.85 -3.18
N THR A 86 -13.73 8.39 -1.96
CA THR A 86 -14.96 8.79 -1.24
C THR A 86 -15.18 10.29 -1.21
N ASP A 87 -14.26 11.07 -1.77
CA ASP A 87 -14.40 12.52 -1.81
C ASP A 87 -15.55 12.91 -2.75
N ARG A 88 -16.52 13.63 -2.21
CA ARG A 88 -17.74 14.02 -2.94
C ARG A 88 -17.67 15.48 -3.29
N ALA A 89 -18.01 15.77 -4.54
CA ALA A 89 -18.04 17.13 -5.02
C ALA A 89 -19.06 17.96 -4.22
N THR A 90 -18.59 18.97 -3.51
CA THR A 90 -19.45 19.89 -2.76
C THR A 90 -19.77 21.12 -3.59
N PRO A 91 -21.05 21.52 -3.68
CA PRO A 91 -21.41 22.77 -4.34
C PRO A 91 -20.76 23.97 -3.65
N VAL A 92 -20.00 24.77 -4.40
CA VAL A 92 -19.54 26.09 -3.95
C VAL A 92 -20.59 27.12 -4.40
N PRO A 93 -21.06 28.02 -3.52
CA PRO A 93 -22.00 29.07 -3.90
C PRO A 93 -21.47 29.91 -5.08
N ALA A 94 -22.39 30.28 -5.99
CA ALA A 94 -22.05 31.16 -7.10
C ALA A 94 -21.66 32.55 -6.58
N VAL A 95 -20.65 33.16 -7.19
CA VAL A 95 -20.21 34.53 -6.89
C VAL A 95 -20.66 35.44 -8.03
N THR A 96 -21.31 36.56 -7.70
CA THR A 96 -21.69 37.56 -8.69
C THR A 96 -20.55 38.56 -8.86
N LEU A 97 -19.94 38.58 -10.05
CA LEU A 97 -18.87 39.50 -10.42
C LEU A 97 -19.36 40.38 -11.58
N ASN A 98 -19.46 41.69 -11.34
CA ASN A 98 -19.90 42.69 -12.32
C ASN A 98 -21.20 42.34 -13.06
N GLY A 99 -22.19 41.79 -12.35
CA GLY A 99 -23.51 41.43 -12.89
C GLY A 99 -23.57 40.08 -13.61
N GLN A 100 -22.46 39.33 -13.67
CA GLN A 100 -22.43 37.95 -14.16
C GLN A 100 -22.22 36.98 -12.99
N SER A 101 -22.93 35.85 -13.02
CA SER A 101 -22.79 34.79 -12.02
C SER A 101 -21.70 33.81 -12.47
N ALA A 102 -20.65 33.68 -11.67
CA ALA A 102 -19.57 32.72 -11.86
C ALA A 102 -19.70 31.60 -10.82
N THR A 103 -19.52 30.36 -11.27
CA THR A 103 -19.49 29.18 -10.41
C THR A 103 -18.17 28.45 -10.59
N VAL A 104 -17.63 27.93 -9.50
CA VAL A 104 -16.61 26.89 -9.62
C VAL A 104 -17.35 25.58 -9.84
N SER A 105 -16.83 24.71 -10.71
CA SER A 105 -17.23 23.29 -10.68
C SER A 105 -17.29 22.84 -9.22
N PRO A 106 -18.29 22.05 -8.79
CA PRO A 106 -18.32 21.60 -7.40
C PRO A 106 -16.94 21.02 -7.07
N LEU A 107 -16.35 21.46 -5.94
CA LEU A 107 -14.95 21.17 -5.58
C LEU A 107 -14.65 19.71 -5.94
N PRO A 108 -13.70 19.41 -6.83
CA PRO A 108 -13.58 18.05 -7.33
C PRO A 108 -12.99 17.12 -6.27
N SER A 109 -13.41 15.86 -6.42
CA SER A 109 -12.83 14.67 -5.81
C SER A 109 -11.31 14.72 -5.96
N CYS A 110 -10.60 14.64 -4.83
CA CYS A 110 -9.16 14.46 -4.77
C CYS A 110 -8.60 13.67 -5.98
N LEU A 111 -7.58 14.23 -6.62
CA LEU A 111 -6.87 13.64 -7.76
C LEU A 111 -5.72 12.75 -7.34
N ALA A 112 -5.03 13.12 -6.27
CA ALA A 112 -3.91 12.39 -5.72
C ALA A 112 -3.66 12.75 -4.26
N ILE A 113 -2.96 11.88 -3.54
CA ILE A 113 -2.40 12.11 -2.23
C ILE A 113 -0.89 12.39 -2.38
N VAL A 114 -0.39 13.35 -1.61
CA VAL A 114 1.05 13.60 -1.48
C VAL A 114 1.47 13.13 -0.08
N PRO A 115 2.51 12.30 0.06
CA PRO A 115 3.04 11.97 1.38
C PRO A 115 3.48 13.21 2.14
N ASP A 116 3.11 13.32 3.41
CA ASP A 116 3.54 14.40 4.31
C ASP A 116 5.06 14.36 4.51
N VAL A 117 5.61 13.15 4.63
CA VAL A 117 7.04 12.90 4.87
C VAL A 117 7.47 11.67 4.08
N VAL A 118 8.63 11.75 3.44
CA VAL A 118 9.38 10.59 2.95
C VAL A 118 10.84 10.74 3.37
N SER A 119 11.34 9.79 4.15
CA SER A 119 12.67 9.83 4.74
C SER A 119 13.39 8.49 4.57
N GLN A 120 14.66 8.54 4.19
CA GLN A 120 15.53 7.37 4.25
C GLN A 120 15.88 7.07 5.72
N LEU A 121 15.71 5.83 6.14
CA LEU A 121 16.04 5.37 7.49
C LEU A 121 17.49 4.91 7.57
N ALA A 122 17.91 4.09 6.60
CA ALA A 122 19.26 3.57 6.52
C ALA A 122 19.59 3.17 5.08
N THR A 123 20.85 3.31 4.69
CA THR A 123 21.36 2.85 3.40
C THR A 123 21.60 1.34 3.40
N GLY A 124 21.45 0.68 2.24
CA GLY A 124 21.80 -0.73 2.10
C GLY A 124 20.86 -1.48 1.16
N THR A 125 20.75 -2.78 1.39
CA THR A 125 19.90 -3.70 0.64
C THR A 125 18.94 -4.39 1.60
N TYR A 126 17.66 -4.38 1.27
CA TYR A 126 16.55 -4.90 2.06
C TYR A 126 15.67 -5.79 1.18
N LEU A 127 15.92 -7.09 1.21
CA LEU A 127 15.21 -8.09 0.38
C LEU A 127 14.13 -8.86 1.17
N VAL A 128 14.24 -8.83 2.50
CA VAL A 128 13.36 -9.54 3.43
C VAL A 128 12.34 -8.58 3.99
N ASP A 129 11.10 -9.05 4.14
CA ASP A 129 10.01 -8.26 4.68
C ASP A 129 10.30 -7.81 6.11
N GLY A 130 10.08 -6.51 6.36
CA GLY A 130 10.08 -5.99 7.71
C GLY A 130 8.93 -6.57 8.53
N THR A 131 9.01 -6.45 9.85
CA THR A 131 7.98 -6.98 10.75
C THR A 131 7.47 -5.90 11.68
N LEU A 132 6.16 -5.67 11.65
CA LEU A 132 5.46 -4.93 12.68
C LEU A 132 5.14 -5.86 13.83
N ALA A 133 5.44 -5.42 15.04
CA ALA A 133 5.22 -6.19 16.24
C ALA A 133 5.04 -5.28 17.44
N THR A 134 4.53 -5.85 18.54
CA THR A 134 4.25 -5.12 19.77
C THR A 134 5.25 -5.53 20.83
N VAL A 135 6.08 -4.59 21.27
CA VAL A 135 7.09 -4.80 22.31
C VAL A 135 6.75 -3.91 23.50
N ASN A 136 6.58 -4.50 24.68
CA ASN A 136 6.25 -3.78 25.91
C ASN A 136 5.03 -2.82 25.76
N GLY A 137 4.04 -3.21 24.95
CA GLY A 137 2.86 -2.41 24.67
C GLY A 137 3.03 -1.32 23.59
N GLY A 138 4.22 -1.14 23.04
CA GLY A 138 4.50 -0.20 21.94
C GLY A 138 4.66 -0.88 20.59
N ALA A 139 4.08 -0.29 19.54
CA ALA A 139 4.27 -0.75 18.17
C ALA A 139 5.71 -0.46 17.71
N THR A 140 6.37 -1.51 17.23
CA THR A 140 7.77 -1.50 16.77
C THR A 140 7.82 -2.05 15.34
N TYR A 141 8.58 -1.38 14.48
CA TYR A 141 8.95 -1.88 13.16
C TYR A 141 10.39 -2.41 13.19
N LEU A 142 10.55 -3.66 12.76
CA LEU A 142 11.85 -4.32 12.63
C LEU A 142 12.28 -4.34 11.16
N ALA A 143 13.42 -3.71 10.87
CA ALA A 143 14.01 -3.67 9.54
C ALA A 143 15.23 -4.60 9.46
N ALA A 144 15.21 -5.51 8.48
CA ALA A 144 16.24 -6.51 8.26
C ALA A 144 17.11 -6.16 7.03
N ALA A 145 18.34 -5.71 7.28
CA ALA A 145 19.30 -5.47 6.20
C ALA A 145 19.98 -6.78 5.77
N SER A 146 20.22 -6.93 4.47
CA SER A 146 20.87 -8.13 3.91
C SER A 146 22.32 -8.32 4.37
N ASN A 147 22.95 -7.31 4.96
CA ASN A 147 24.27 -7.41 5.59
C ASN A 147 24.24 -7.97 7.04
N GLY A 148 23.06 -8.42 7.51
CA GLY A 148 22.88 -9.05 8.81
C GLY A 148 22.54 -8.10 9.96
N VAL A 149 22.35 -6.81 9.68
CA VAL A 149 21.92 -5.82 10.69
C VAL A 149 20.39 -5.81 10.80
N LEU A 150 19.90 -6.03 12.02
CA LEU A 150 18.51 -5.83 12.41
C LEU A 150 18.40 -4.50 13.15
N SER A 151 17.44 -3.66 12.78
CA SER A 151 17.16 -2.38 13.47
C SER A 151 15.70 -2.29 13.89
N ALA A 152 15.46 -1.79 15.10
CA ALA A 152 14.11 -1.59 15.63
C ALA A 152 13.77 -0.10 15.69
N TYR A 153 12.63 0.26 15.12
CA TYR A 153 12.08 1.61 15.11
C TYR A 153 10.79 1.63 15.89
N THR A 154 10.62 2.58 16.79
CA THR A 154 9.28 2.90 17.30
C THR A 154 8.44 3.42 16.13
N VAL A 155 7.21 2.93 15.98
CA VAL A 155 6.34 3.37 14.88
C VAL A 155 6.16 4.89 14.92
N GLY A 156 6.34 5.53 13.75
CA GLY A 156 6.36 6.97 13.57
C GLY A 156 7.72 7.65 13.76
N GLN A 157 8.76 6.91 14.16
CA GLN A 157 10.11 7.43 14.33
C GLN A 157 11.03 7.01 13.17
N THR A 158 11.99 7.87 12.86
CA THR A 158 13.01 7.64 11.82
C THR A 158 14.37 7.24 12.37
N THR A 159 14.58 7.39 13.68
CA THR A 159 15.78 6.93 14.37
C THR A 159 15.54 5.56 15.00
N PRO A 160 16.47 4.60 14.84
CA PRO A 160 16.32 3.30 15.46
C PRO A 160 16.50 3.42 16.98
N ARG A 161 15.64 2.73 17.74
CA ARG A 161 15.82 2.53 19.18
C ARG A 161 17.07 1.70 19.47
N TRP A 162 17.37 0.73 18.60
CA TRP A 162 18.60 -0.03 18.60
C TRP A 162 18.86 -0.67 17.24
N SER A 163 20.11 -1.06 17.03
CA SER A 163 20.56 -1.86 15.90
C SER A 163 21.52 -2.95 16.38
N VAL A 164 21.30 -4.19 15.94
CA VAL A 164 22.07 -5.37 16.32
C VAL A 164 22.51 -6.13 15.07
N ARG A 165 23.75 -6.58 15.02
CA ARG A 165 24.20 -7.53 14.00
C ARG A 165 23.82 -8.95 14.43
N ALA A 166 22.83 -9.52 13.76
CA ALA A 166 22.30 -10.86 14.05
C ALA A 166 23.05 -11.99 13.33
N GLY A 167 23.75 -11.68 12.24
CA GLY A 167 24.50 -12.67 11.44
C GLY A 167 25.20 -12.06 10.25
N SER A 168 25.57 -12.89 9.26
CA SER A 168 26.18 -12.46 7.99
C SER A 168 25.16 -12.03 6.93
N GLY A 169 23.87 -12.33 7.14
CA GLY A 169 22.76 -11.91 6.28
C GLY A 169 21.44 -12.46 6.81
N ILE A 170 20.38 -11.67 6.71
CA ILE A 170 19.02 -12.09 7.12
C ILE A 170 18.32 -12.73 5.92
N THR A 171 17.78 -13.93 6.11
CA THR A 171 17.26 -14.78 5.01
C THR A 171 15.75 -14.94 4.97
N GLY A 172 15.04 -14.44 5.98
CA GLY A 172 13.60 -14.56 6.08
C GLY A 172 13.01 -13.60 7.11
N PRO A 173 11.68 -13.36 7.08
CA PRO A 173 11.02 -12.43 7.99
C PRO A 173 11.24 -12.83 9.45
N VAL A 174 11.37 -11.84 10.33
CA VAL A 174 11.64 -12.10 11.75
C VAL A 174 10.37 -12.52 12.49
N GLY A 175 10.52 -13.41 13.47
CA GLY A 175 9.48 -13.74 14.44
C GLY A 175 9.69 -12.93 15.72
N GLN A 176 8.64 -12.35 16.30
CA GLN A 176 8.74 -11.61 17.55
C GLN A 176 7.57 -11.91 18.49
N SER A 177 7.87 -12.12 19.77
CA SER A 177 6.88 -12.17 20.86
C SER A 177 7.48 -11.52 22.10
N GLY A 178 6.81 -10.47 22.61
CA GLY A 178 7.35 -9.65 23.69
C GLY A 178 8.72 -9.08 23.32
N ALA A 179 9.74 -9.36 24.13
CA ALA A 179 11.11 -8.92 23.88
C ALA A 179 11.99 -9.99 23.18
N THR A 180 11.41 -11.14 22.82
CA THR A 180 12.12 -12.20 22.10
C THR A 180 12.00 -11.97 20.61
N THR A 181 13.13 -11.79 19.92
CA THR A 181 13.19 -11.66 18.47
C THR A 181 14.01 -12.78 17.86
N LEU A 182 13.41 -13.53 16.93
CA LEU A 182 13.99 -14.64 16.20
C LEU A 182 14.27 -14.21 14.75
N VAL A 183 15.54 -14.25 14.37
CA VAL A 183 16.03 -13.71 13.09
C VAL A 183 16.61 -14.81 12.23
N PRO A 184 15.98 -15.20 11.11
CA PRO A 184 16.57 -16.14 10.17
C PRO A 184 17.91 -15.60 9.63
N VAL A 185 18.99 -16.36 9.79
CA VAL A 185 20.36 -15.97 9.41
C VAL A 185 21.09 -17.09 8.69
N GLY A 186 20.82 -17.25 7.39
CA GLY A 186 21.41 -18.34 6.62
C GLY A 186 20.83 -19.67 7.07
N SER A 187 21.71 -20.62 7.42
CA SER A 187 21.33 -21.96 7.91
C SER A 187 21.03 -21.98 9.41
N GLY A 188 20.19 -21.04 9.88
CA GLY A 188 19.91 -20.91 11.31
C GLY A 188 19.02 -19.75 11.67
N VAL A 189 18.78 -19.61 12.98
CA VAL A 189 17.97 -18.54 13.56
C VAL A 189 18.73 -17.92 14.74
N ALA A 190 19.00 -16.62 14.67
CA ALA A 190 19.58 -15.86 15.75
C ALA A 190 18.49 -15.41 16.74
N TYR A 191 18.76 -15.58 18.03
CA TYR A 191 17.94 -15.02 19.11
C TYR A 191 18.53 -13.68 19.54
N VAL A 192 17.74 -12.61 19.36
CA VAL A 192 18.04 -11.25 19.83
C VAL A 192 17.09 -10.92 20.97
N ASP A 193 17.64 -10.47 22.11
CA ASP A 193 16.85 -9.96 23.23
C ASP A 193 16.72 -8.45 23.10
N ASP A 194 15.49 -7.99 22.90
CA ASP A 194 15.15 -6.59 22.73
C ASP A 194 15.48 -5.76 23.99
N ARG A 195 15.39 -6.35 25.19
CA ARG A 195 15.67 -5.63 26.46
C ARG A 195 17.11 -5.19 26.57
N THR A 196 18.02 -6.01 26.06
CA THR A 196 19.46 -5.76 26.12
C THR A 196 20.03 -5.27 24.80
N ALA A 197 19.20 -5.19 23.75
CA ALA A 197 19.60 -4.89 22.39
C ALA A 197 20.84 -5.69 21.97
N SER A 198 20.82 -7.01 22.17
CA SER A 198 21.99 -7.84 21.88
C SER A 198 21.64 -9.24 21.39
N LEU A 199 22.48 -9.74 20.48
CA LEU A 199 22.49 -11.13 20.04
C LEU A 199 22.87 -12.03 21.21
N GLN A 200 22.04 -13.02 21.50
CA GLN A 200 22.26 -13.94 22.61
C GLN A 200 22.91 -15.24 22.14
N CYS A 201 22.28 -15.95 21.20
CA CYS A 201 22.81 -17.17 20.59
C CYS A 201 22.22 -17.41 19.19
N THR A 202 22.82 -18.34 18.45
CA THR A 202 22.38 -18.74 17.11
C THR A 202 22.03 -20.22 17.13
N MET A 203 20.82 -20.53 16.68
CA MET A 203 20.28 -21.87 16.47
C MET A 203 20.65 -22.34 15.07
N HIS A 204 21.17 -23.56 14.95
CA HIS A 204 21.63 -24.10 13.67
C HIS A 204 20.58 -25.00 13.00
N ALA A 205 20.48 -24.89 11.68
CA ALA A 205 19.69 -25.74 10.79
C ALA A 205 20.62 -26.41 9.75
N ALA A 206 20.12 -27.42 9.04
CA ALA A 206 20.90 -28.08 7.99
C ALA A 206 20.94 -27.26 6.69
N GLY A 207 19.87 -26.51 6.42
CA GLY A 207 19.72 -25.65 5.25
C GLY A 207 19.22 -24.24 5.60
N PRO A 208 19.07 -23.37 4.60
CA PRO A 208 18.60 -22.00 4.80
C PRO A 208 17.21 -21.93 5.44
N VAL A 209 17.05 -21.03 6.42
CA VAL A 209 15.75 -20.69 7.01
C VAL A 209 15.23 -19.44 6.30
N THR A 210 14.14 -19.59 5.55
CA THR A 210 13.55 -18.50 4.76
C THR A 210 12.15 -18.12 5.22
N SER A 211 11.47 -18.98 5.96
CA SER A 211 10.17 -18.70 6.56
C SER A 211 10.31 -18.06 7.95
N ARG A 212 9.24 -17.40 8.41
CA ARG A 212 9.21 -16.76 9.72
C ARG A 212 9.26 -17.82 10.85
N PRO A 213 10.23 -17.75 11.78
CA PRO A 213 10.26 -18.61 12.97
C PRO A 213 9.04 -18.38 13.85
N GLY A 214 8.51 -19.46 14.41
CA GLY A 214 7.38 -19.49 15.32
C GLY A 214 7.79 -19.49 16.80
N LEU A 215 6.99 -18.78 17.58
CA LEU A 215 6.94 -18.83 19.05
C LEU A 215 5.55 -19.36 19.42
N GLU A 216 5.43 -20.05 20.57
CA GLU A 216 4.13 -20.56 21.02
C GLU A 216 3.13 -19.41 21.25
N ASN A 217 1.93 -19.55 20.70
CA ASN A 217 0.84 -18.60 20.83
C ASN A 217 -0.27 -19.19 21.72
N PRO A 218 -0.21 -18.99 23.04
CA PRO A 218 -1.22 -19.50 23.94
C PRO A 218 -2.54 -18.72 23.81
N PRO A 219 -3.67 -19.34 24.21
CA PRO A 219 -4.91 -18.61 24.39
C PRO A 219 -4.74 -17.42 25.35
N SER A 220 -5.55 -16.38 25.16
CA SER A 220 -5.52 -15.20 26.04
C SER A 220 -5.62 -15.58 27.52
N GLY A 221 -4.72 -15.04 28.34
CA GLY A 221 -4.65 -15.30 29.78
C GLY A 221 -3.94 -16.59 30.17
N GLN A 222 -3.41 -17.37 29.22
CA GLN A 222 -2.61 -18.55 29.50
C GLN A 222 -1.13 -18.29 29.19
N PRO A 223 -0.20 -18.76 30.03
CA PRO A 223 1.21 -18.74 29.69
C PRO A 223 1.52 -19.77 28.61
N ALA A 224 2.52 -19.49 27.78
CA ALA A 224 3.11 -20.50 26.90
C ALA A 224 3.72 -21.63 27.73
N TYR A 225 3.59 -22.87 27.28
CA TYR A 225 4.28 -24.02 27.86
C TYR A 225 5.79 -23.95 27.63
N PHE A 226 6.19 -23.45 26.46
CA PHE A 226 7.58 -23.34 26.02
C PHE A 226 7.94 -21.89 25.65
N PRO A 227 7.95 -20.96 26.63
CA PRO A 227 8.17 -19.52 26.37
C PRO A 227 9.58 -19.17 25.88
N SER A 228 10.51 -20.12 25.96
CA SER A 228 11.91 -19.95 25.56
C SER A 228 12.32 -20.96 24.48
N TYR A 229 11.39 -21.28 23.59
CA TYR A 229 11.61 -22.18 22.46
C TYR A 229 11.34 -21.45 21.15
N ALA A 230 12.18 -21.73 20.17
CA ALA A 230 11.98 -21.35 18.80
C ALA A 230 11.62 -22.58 17.98
N PHE A 231 10.63 -22.42 17.11
CA PHE A 231 10.26 -23.42 16.13
C PHE A 231 10.45 -22.85 14.74
N PHE A 232 11.18 -23.53 13.88
CA PHE A 232 11.46 -23.04 12.53
C PHE A 232 11.70 -24.19 11.58
N GLY A 233 11.68 -23.91 10.28
CA GLY A 233 11.91 -24.90 9.26
C GLY A 233 12.97 -24.47 8.26
N ASP A 234 13.60 -25.45 7.64
CA ASP A 234 14.54 -25.26 6.54
C ASP A 234 14.10 -26.07 5.30
N THR A 235 15.06 -26.40 4.44
CA THR A 235 14.83 -27.19 3.23
C THR A 235 14.52 -28.67 3.48
N THR A 236 14.71 -29.18 4.70
CA THR A 236 14.69 -30.61 5.07
C THR A 236 13.71 -30.97 6.18
N GLY A 237 13.36 -30.03 7.05
CA GLY A 237 12.51 -30.33 8.19
C GLY A 237 12.19 -29.15 9.09
N LEU A 238 11.51 -29.47 10.18
CA LEU A 238 11.19 -28.58 11.29
C LEU A 238 12.11 -28.85 12.48
N TYR A 239 12.43 -27.80 13.21
CA TYR A 239 13.28 -27.80 14.38
C TYR A 239 12.51 -27.25 15.57
N ALA A 240 12.76 -27.85 16.74
CA ALA A 240 12.43 -27.26 18.04
C ALA A 240 13.75 -27.02 18.77
N GLN A 241 14.05 -25.76 19.11
CA GLN A 241 15.26 -25.41 19.85
C GLN A 241 14.93 -24.54 21.06
N ALA A 242 15.46 -24.90 22.22
CA ALA A 242 15.37 -24.11 23.42
C ALA A 242 16.48 -23.05 23.44
N PHE A 243 16.19 -21.87 23.97
CA PHE A 243 17.17 -20.81 24.19
C PHE A 243 17.09 -20.29 25.63
N ASN A 244 18.25 -20.01 26.24
CA ASN A 244 18.33 -19.39 27.56
C ASN A 244 19.58 -18.52 27.64
N GLY A 245 19.38 -17.21 27.56
CA GLY A 245 20.47 -16.25 27.39
C GLY A 245 21.36 -16.69 26.22
N ARG A 246 22.65 -16.84 26.48
CA ARG A 246 23.66 -17.18 25.48
C ARG A 246 23.72 -18.65 25.03
N THR A 247 22.75 -19.46 25.46
CA THR A 247 22.75 -20.91 25.20
C THR A 247 21.55 -21.27 24.33
N CYS A 248 21.80 -21.94 23.22
CA CYS A 248 20.79 -22.47 22.31
C CYS A 248 21.00 -23.98 22.16
N THR A 249 19.94 -24.78 22.34
CA THR A 249 20.02 -26.25 22.32
C THR A 249 18.94 -26.82 21.40
N GLN A 250 19.34 -27.65 20.44
CA GLN A 250 18.39 -28.40 19.64
C GLN A 250 17.73 -29.49 20.48
N MET A 251 16.40 -29.42 20.59
CA MET A 251 15.60 -30.36 21.38
C MET A 251 15.07 -31.50 20.51
N ALA A 252 14.60 -31.18 19.30
CA ALA A 252 14.10 -32.16 18.35
C ALA A 252 14.20 -31.66 16.91
N PHE A 253 14.24 -32.61 15.98
CA PHE A 253 14.13 -32.39 14.54
C PHE A 253 13.09 -33.37 13.99
N GLY A 254 12.23 -32.89 13.09
CA GLY A 254 11.26 -33.69 12.36
C GLY A 254 11.41 -33.45 10.86
N SER A 255 11.71 -34.49 10.09
CA SER A 255 11.85 -34.38 8.64
C SER A 255 10.51 -34.04 7.98
N THR A 256 10.54 -33.10 7.04
CA THR A 256 9.45 -32.82 6.12
C THR A 256 9.80 -33.40 4.75
N ALA A 257 8.79 -33.72 3.93
CA ALA A 257 8.99 -34.21 2.57
C ALA A 257 9.44 -33.13 1.56
N GLY A 258 9.87 -31.96 2.05
CA GLY A 258 10.17 -30.78 1.25
C GLY A 258 10.56 -29.57 2.08
N SER A 259 10.72 -28.43 1.42
CA SER A 259 11.16 -27.17 2.05
C SER A 259 10.02 -26.43 2.73
N VAL A 260 10.27 -25.92 3.94
CA VAL A 260 9.31 -25.10 4.68
C VAL A 260 9.31 -23.68 4.11
N VAL A 261 8.17 -23.26 3.56
CA VAL A 261 8.00 -21.95 2.89
C VAL A 261 7.02 -21.02 3.61
N GLY A 262 6.29 -21.53 4.62
CA GLY A 262 5.38 -20.75 5.43
C GLY A 262 5.29 -21.26 6.86
N GLY A 263 5.37 -20.35 7.84
CA GLY A 263 5.34 -20.71 9.26
C GLY A 263 6.67 -21.25 9.81
N PRO A 264 6.66 -21.97 10.96
CA PRO A 264 5.48 -22.58 11.56
C PRO A 264 4.62 -21.62 12.41
N LEU A 265 3.30 -21.80 12.35
CA LEU A 265 2.39 -21.34 13.40
C LEU A 265 2.42 -22.37 14.54
N VAL A 266 2.72 -21.92 15.76
CA VAL A 266 2.85 -22.79 16.93
C VAL A 266 1.71 -22.51 17.88
N LEU A 267 0.88 -23.52 18.13
CA LEU A 267 -0.29 -23.45 18.99
C LEU A 267 -0.09 -24.33 20.23
N THR A 268 -0.59 -23.87 21.37
CA THR A 268 -0.59 -24.64 22.62
C THR A 268 -1.29 -25.97 22.44
N GLY A 269 -0.72 -27.06 22.94
CA GLY A 269 -1.31 -28.40 22.84
C GLY A 269 -1.86 -28.89 24.17
N THR A 270 -1.42 -30.07 24.58
CA THR A 270 -1.95 -30.82 25.73
C THR A 270 -0.93 -30.94 26.86
N VAL A 271 -1.42 -31.19 28.07
CA VAL A 271 -0.62 -31.66 29.20
C VAL A 271 -1.26 -32.91 29.75
N THR A 272 -0.52 -34.02 29.74
CA THR A 272 -0.95 -35.29 30.33
C THR A 272 0.03 -35.70 31.42
N THR A 273 -0.49 -36.27 32.51
CA THR A 273 0.35 -36.77 33.61
C THR A 273 -0.05 -38.21 33.92
N SER A 274 0.93 -39.12 33.86
CA SER A 274 0.79 -40.48 34.35
C SER A 274 1.23 -40.54 35.81
N ASN A 275 0.42 -41.12 36.69
CA ASN A 275 0.67 -41.11 38.14
C ASN A 275 1.52 -42.28 38.66
N GLY A 276 2.06 -43.12 37.78
CA GLY A 276 2.92 -44.25 38.19
C GLY A 276 2.17 -45.31 39.02
N GLY A 277 1.36 -46.16 38.39
CA GLY A 277 0.43 -47.05 39.10
C GLY A 277 0.98 -48.37 39.66
N GLY A 278 2.30 -48.60 39.69
CA GLY A 278 2.89 -49.87 40.15
C GLY A 278 4.40 -49.78 40.40
N GLU A 279 4.99 -50.79 41.07
CA GLU A 279 6.45 -50.88 41.29
C GLU A 279 7.18 -50.78 39.94
N GLY A 280 8.06 -49.77 39.82
CA GLY A 280 8.81 -49.47 38.60
C GLY A 280 8.19 -48.44 37.64
N ASN A 281 6.94 -48.00 37.87
CA ASN A 281 6.33 -46.91 37.08
C ASN A 281 6.49 -45.58 37.79
N GLU A 282 7.41 -44.75 37.31
CA GLU A 282 7.58 -43.38 37.80
C GLU A 282 6.55 -42.43 37.17
N ARG A 283 6.17 -41.39 37.94
CA ARG A 283 5.31 -40.31 37.45
C ARG A 283 5.96 -39.62 36.25
N SER A 284 5.23 -39.45 35.16
CA SER A 284 5.69 -38.68 34.00
C SER A 284 4.67 -37.64 33.59
N THR A 285 5.14 -36.46 33.18
CA THR A 285 4.32 -35.40 32.59
C THR A 285 4.78 -35.15 31.17
N THR A 286 3.86 -35.22 30.22
CA THR A 286 4.09 -34.93 28.80
C THR A 286 3.35 -33.65 28.44
N THR A 287 4.09 -32.69 27.90
CA THR A 287 3.56 -31.40 27.45
C THR A 287 3.77 -31.28 25.94
N THR A 288 2.73 -30.84 25.22
CA THR A 288 2.75 -30.75 23.75
C THR A 288 2.43 -29.35 23.25
N VAL A 289 3.03 -29.00 22.11
CA VAL A 289 2.59 -27.90 21.23
C VAL A 289 2.48 -28.42 19.81
N GLU A 290 1.63 -27.76 19.03
CA GLU A 290 1.24 -28.21 17.70
C GLU A 290 1.70 -27.18 16.67
N LEU A 291 2.43 -27.64 15.67
CA LEU A 291 3.09 -26.83 14.64
C LEU A 291 2.37 -27.02 13.31
N PHE A 292 2.06 -25.90 12.65
CA PHE A 292 1.45 -25.88 11.32
C PHE A 292 2.32 -25.11 10.35
N ALA A 293 2.71 -25.72 9.24
CA ALA A 293 3.60 -25.12 8.26
C ALA A 293 3.16 -25.42 6.83
N ILE A 294 3.58 -24.57 5.88
CA ILE A 294 3.44 -24.84 4.45
C ILE A 294 4.77 -25.39 3.94
N VAL A 295 4.70 -26.54 3.27
CA VAL A 295 5.85 -27.27 2.73
C VAL A 295 5.70 -27.44 1.23
N ASN A 296 6.75 -27.12 0.47
CA ASN A 296 6.84 -27.44 -0.97
C ASN A 296 7.68 -28.71 -1.15
N GLY A 297 7.09 -29.79 -1.67
CA GLY A 297 7.79 -31.06 -1.86
C GLY A 297 6.93 -32.15 -2.50
N GLY A 298 7.54 -33.12 -3.17
CA GLY A 298 6.80 -34.27 -3.74
C GLY A 298 5.86 -33.93 -4.91
N GLY A 299 6.03 -32.78 -5.57
CA GLY A 299 5.20 -32.37 -6.72
C GLY A 299 3.97 -31.51 -6.35
N SER A 300 3.67 -31.36 -5.06
CA SER A 300 2.60 -30.51 -4.52
C SER A 300 3.11 -29.64 -3.37
N SER A 301 2.35 -28.62 -2.99
CA SER A 301 2.50 -27.95 -1.69
C SER A 301 1.57 -28.59 -0.67
N HIS A 302 1.94 -28.57 0.61
CA HIS A 302 1.18 -29.19 1.68
C HIS A 302 1.06 -28.26 2.88
N LEU A 303 -0.11 -28.26 3.52
CA LEU A 303 -0.25 -27.86 4.92
C LEU A 303 0.10 -29.08 5.77
N VAL A 304 1.15 -28.99 6.58
CA VAL A 304 1.60 -30.07 7.47
C VAL A 304 1.31 -29.73 8.92
N HIS A 305 0.97 -30.74 9.70
CA HIS A 305 0.77 -30.65 11.15
C HIS A 305 1.78 -31.56 11.84
N PHE A 306 2.56 -31.00 12.76
CA PHE A 306 3.50 -31.72 13.62
C PHE A 306 3.18 -31.48 15.09
N SER A 307 3.47 -32.47 15.94
CA SER A 307 3.39 -32.36 17.39
C SER A 307 4.80 -32.37 17.97
N TYR A 308 5.17 -31.32 18.70
CA TYR A 308 6.34 -31.32 19.57
C TYR A 308 5.92 -31.77 20.96
N GLN A 309 6.61 -32.76 21.51
CA GLN A 309 6.32 -33.34 22.82
C GLN A 309 7.58 -33.35 23.69
N GLU A 310 7.47 -32.83 24.90
CA GLU A 310 8.49 -32.97 25.94
C GLU A 310 7.91 -33.76 27.11
N THR A 311 8.52 -34.90 27.42
CA THR A 311 8.16 -35.73 28.57
C THR A 311 9.21 -35.56 29.65
N ARG A 312 8.77 -35.30 30.89
CA ARG A 312 9.61 -35.22 32.08
C ARG A 312 9.18 -36.25 33.13
N GLY A 313 10.13 -36.91 33.77
CA GLY A 313 9.88 -37.95 34.77
C GLY A 313 10.71 -39.20 34.47
N ALA A 314 10.05 -40.36 34.38
CA ALA A 314 10.67 -41.69 34.20
C ALA A 314 11.82 -41.75 33.17
N GLN A 315 11.62 -41.13 32.01
CA GLN A 315 12.64 -40.89 30.99
C GLN A 315 12.36 -39.54 30.34
N ASN A 316 13.33 -38.63 30.40
CA ASN A 316 13.20 -37.35 29.73
C ASN A 316 13.35 -37.54 28.22
N SER A 317 12.41 -37.02 27.45
CA SER A 317 12.45 -37.08 25.99
C SER A 317 11.84 -35.85 25.35
N SER A 318 12.38 -35.50 24.19
CA SER A 318 11.88 -34.42 23.32
C SER A 318 11.77 -34.98 21.92
N VAL A 319 10.57 -34.94 21.34
CA VAL A 319 10.32 -35.50 20.00
C VAL A 319 9.45 -34.54 19.21
N LEU A 320 9.72 -34.45 17.90
CA LEU A 320 8.92 -33.71 16.94
C LEU A 320 8.45 -34.68 15.86
N THR A 321 7.16 -34.99 15.84
CA THR A 321 6.59 -36.02 14.96
C THR A 321 5.50 -35.47 14.04
N PRO A 322 5.40 -35.93 12.79
CA PRO A 322 4.26 -35.61 11.93
C PRO A 322 2.97 -36.19 12.50
N VAL A 323 1.87 -35.44 12.37
CA VAL A 323 0.52 -35.84 12.82
C VAL A 323 -0.34 -36.14 11.59
N ASP A 324 -0.60 -35.12 10.78
CA ASP A 324 -1.32 -35.24 9.51
C ASP A 324 -0.82 -34.20 8.49
N SER A 325 -1.33 -34.29 7.25
CA SER A 325 -1.03 -33.34 6.18
C SER A 325 -2.18 -33.27 5.19
N VAL A 326 -2.32 -32.11 4.54
CA VAL A 326 -3.29 -31.86 3.48
C VAL A 326 -2.57 -31.31 2.26
N SER A 327 -2.82 -31.91 1.10
CA SER A 327 -2.32 -31.37 -0.18
C SER A 327 -3.04 -30.07 -0.53
N LEU A 328 -2.27 -29.08 -0.96
CA LEU A 328 -2.77 -27.85 -1.55
C LEU A 328 -2.96 -28.05 -3.07
N PRO A 329 -3.81 -27.23 -3.72
CA PRO A 329 -4.18 -27.41 -5.13
C PRO A 329 -3.13 -26.90 -6.13
N PHE A 330 -1.87 -26.76 -5.71
CA PHE A 330 -0.75 -26.28 -6.52
C PHE A 330 0.59 -26.85 -6.04
N ALA A 331 1.60 -26.76 -6.90
CA ALA A 331 2.93 -27.33 -6.67
C ALA A 331 3.85 -26.46 -5.80
N VAL A 332 3.77 -25.13 -5.96
CA VAL A 332 4.74 -24.20 -5.37
C VAL A 332 4.01 -23.05 -4.68
N ALA A 333 3.77 -23.22 -3.38
CA ALA A 333 3.31 -22.15 -2.51
C ALA A 333 4.40 -21.09 -2.36
N SER A 334 4.00 -19.82 -2.34
CA SER A 334 4.89 -18.67 -2.16
C SER A 334 4.87 -18.14 -0.73
N GLY A 335 3.81 -18.42 0.02
CA GLY A 335 3.68 -18.04 1.43
C GLY A 335 2.24 -18.13 1.93
N VAL A 336 2.05 -17.81 3.21
CA VAL A 336 0.78 -17.93 3.92
C VAL A 336 0.49 -16.71 4.79
N ALA A 337 -0.78 -16.31 4.84
CA ALA A 337 -1.31 -15.40 5.84
C ALA A 337 -2.34 -16.12 6.71
N PHE A 338 -2.20 -16.02 8.02
CA PHE A 338 -3.13 -16.60 8.98
C PHE A 338 -4.17 -15.55 9.42
N ALA A 339 -5.43 -15.96 9.49
CA ALA A 339 -6.55 -15.17 10.01
C ALA A 339 -6.48 -14.97 11.55
N GLY A 340 -5.44 -15.47 12.18
CA GLY A 340 -5.27 -15.47 13.63
C GLY A 340 -4.16 -16.42 14.02
N THR A 341 -3.58 -16.19 15.19
CA THR A 341 -2.46 -16.99 15.68
C THR A 341 -2.75 -17.70 17.00
N THR A 342 -3.93 -17.47 17.59
CA THR A 342 -4.33 -18.08 18.86
C THR A 342 -5.58 -18.94 18.67
N PRO A 343 -5.69 -20.11 19.33
CA PRO A 343 -6.83 -20.98 19.19
C PRO A 343 -8.05 -20.48 19.97
N ILE A 344 -9.24 -20.71 19.43
CA ILE A 344 -10.53 -20.45 20.09
C ILE A 344 -11.37 -21.73 20.03
N ASP A 345 -12.00 -22.13 21.14
CA ASP A 345 -12.68 -23.43 21.22
C ASP A 345 -13.79 -23.55 20.17
N ARG A 346 -13.76 -24.68 19.44
CA ARG A 346 -14.68 -25.00 18.34
C ARG A 346 -14.68 -24.01 17.18
N GLN A 347 -13.68 -23.13 17.09
CA GLN A 347 -13.48 -22.24 15.96
C GLN A 347 -12.29 -22.69 15.09
N SER A 348 -12.24 -22.14 13.88
CA SER A 348 -11.18 -22.43 12.92
C SER A 348 -10.30 -21.21 12.71
N ILE A 349 -8.99 -21.41 12.78
CA ILE A 349 -8.01 -20.46 12.26
C ILE A 349 -7.92 -20.72 10.75
N ARG A 350 -8.45 -19.80 9.95
CA ARG A 350 -8.30 -19.86 8.49
C ARG A 350 -6.95 -19.32 8.06
N MET A 351 -6.52 -19.69 6.87
CA MET A 351 -5.31 -19.18 6.25
C MET A 351 -5.48 -19.08 4.75
N ALA A 352 -4.83 -18.07 4.16
CA ALA A 352 -4.76 -17.87 2.72
C ALA A 352 -3.34 -18.16 2.24
N ILE A 353 -3.22 -18.92 1.15
CA ILE A 353 -1.95 -19.34 0.57
C ILE A 353 -1.92 -18.89 -0.89
N THR A 354 -0.85 -18.19 -1.28
CA THR A 354 -0.57 -17.81 -2.67
C THR A 354 0.41 -18.78 -3.31
N SER A 355 0.38 -18.87 -4.64
CA SER A 355 1.24 -19.76 -5.42
C SER A 355 1.89 -19.05 -6.61
N THR A 356 3.07 -19.51 -7.00
CA THR A 356 3.74 -19.02 -8.21
C THR A 356 2.97 -19.37 -9.50
N SER A 357 2.01 -20.29 -9.44
CA SER A 357 1.06 -20.60 -10.52
C SER A 357 -0.07 -19.56 -10.71
N GLY A 358 -0.07 -18.47 -9.94
CA GLY A 358 -1.12 -17.44 -10.02
C GLY A 358 -2.41 -17.83 -9.33
N GLN A 359 -2.34 -18.74 -8.34
CA GLN A 359 -3.49 -19.21 -7.59
C GLN A 359 -3.49 -18.73 -6.14
N VAL A 360 -4.69 -18.58 -5.57
CA VAL A 360 -4.92 -18.36 -4.13
C VAL A 360 -5.84 -19.46 -3.62
N ALA A 361 -5.48 -20.09 -2.51
CA ALA A 361 -6.27 -21.13 -1.85
C ALA A 361 -6.50 -20.81 -0.37
N LEU A 362 -7.55 -21.38 0.20
CA LEU A 362 -7.81 -21.35 1.64
C LEU A 362 -7.61 -22.73 2.26
N ALA A 363 -7.10 -22.72 3.50
CA ALA A 363 -7.10 -23.87 4.38
C ALA A 363 -7.51 -23.42 5.79
N GLN A 364 -7.75 -24.37 6.69
CA GLN A 364 -8.08 -24.05 8.07
C GLN A 364 -7.54 -25.08 9.06
N ILE A 365 -7.34 -24.61 10.29
CA ILE A 365 -7.02 -25.40 11.47
C ILE A 365 -8.21 -25.27 12.43
N THR A 366 -8.94 -26.34 12.68
CA THR A 366 -10.05 -26.34 13.65
C THR A 366 -9.54 -26.71 15.03
N ALA A 367 -9.76 -25.82 16.01
CA ALA A 367 -9.34 -26.03 17.39
C ALA A 367 -10.46 -26.65 18.25
N ARG A 368 -10.07 -27.50 19.19
CA ARG A 368 -10.94 -28.10 20.20
C ARG A 368 -10.24 -28.10 21.54
N ASN A 369 -10.85 -27.45 22.53
CA ASN A 369 -10.39 -27.51 23.92
C ASN A 369 -10.99 -28.75 24.60
N ARG A 370 -10.12 -29.67 25.01
CA ARG A 370 -10.47 -30.90 25.74
C ARG A 370 -9.98 -30.78 27.19
N GLN A 371 -10.37 -31.74 28.01
CA GLN A 371 -9.93 -31.78 29.41
C GLN A 371 -8.40 -31.81 29.56
N SER A 372 -7.68 -32.44 28.62
CA SER A 372 -6.22 -32.52 28.59
C SER A 372 -5.54 -31.35 27.87
N GLY A 373 -6.29 -30.35 27.37
CA GLY A 373 -5.78 -29.24 26.58
C GLY A 373 -6.28 -29.24 25.14
N TRP A 374 -5.57 -28.52 24.26
CA TRP A 374 -6.03 -28.23 22.92
C TRP A 374 -5.63 -29.31 21.92
N THR A 375 -6.53 -29.58 20.98
CA THR A 375 -6.35 -30.53 19.87
C THR A 375 -6.81 -29.88 18.58
N TYR A 376 -6.26 -30.33 17.45
CA TYR A 376 -6.44 -29.68 16.16
C TYR A 376 -6.66 -30.68 15.04
N THR A 377 -7.34 -30.22 13.99
CA THR A 377 -7.47 -30.92 12.71
C THR A 377 -7.33 -29.90 11.59
N ILE A 378 -6.73 -30.29 10.47
CA ILE A 378 -6.58 -29.43 9.30
C ILE A 378 -7.48 -29.86 8.14
N SER A 379 -7.90 -28.90 7.33
CA SER A 379 -8.66 -29.17 6.11
C SER A 379 -8.50 -28.07 5.06
N PRO A 380 -8.64 -28.37 3.76
CA PRO A 380 -8.80 -27.32 2.75
C PRO A 380 -10.16 -26.61 2.92
N VAL A 381 -10.29 -25.41 2.36
CA VAL A 381 -11.53 -24.62 2.40
C VAL A 381 -11.87 -24.16 0.99
N GLY A 382 -13.04 -24.55 0.49
CA GLY A 382 -13.51 -24.14 -0.83
C GLY A 382 -12.60 -24.62 -1.96
N GLN A 383 -12.64 -23.90 -3.09
CA GLN A 383 -11.78 -24.13 -4.25
C GLN A 383 -10.76 -22.99 -4.35
N ALA A 384 -9.59 -23.29 -4.90
CA ALA A 384 -8.63 -22.25 -5.25
C ALA A 384 -9.15 -21.40 -6.42
N VAL A 385 -8.81 -20.12 -6.41
CA VAL A 385 -9.05 -19.21 -7.53
C VAL A 385 -7.77 -19.04 -8.34
N SER A 386 -7.90 -19.02 -9.67
CA SER A 386 -6.80 -18.69 -10.58
C SER A 386 -6.96 -17.25 -11.07
N LEU A 387 -5.95 -16.42 -10.82
CA LEU A 387 -5.96 -14.98 -11.11
C LEU A 387 -4.90 -14.59 -12.14
N GLY A 388 -4.18 -15.58 -12.69
CA GLY A 388 -3.07 -15.36 -13.60
C GLY A 388 -1.84 -14.74 -12.93
N GLY A 389 -0.80 -14.52 -13.74
CA GLY A 389 0.50 -14.04 -13.25
C GLY A 389 1.14 -15.00 -12.26
N SER A 390 2.12 -14.51 -11.51
CA SER A 390 2.79 -15.28 -10.46
C SER A 390 2.76 -14.51 -9.15
N PHE A 391 2.23 -15.11 -8.08
CA PHE A 391 2.36 -14.53 -6.74
C PHE A 391 3.71 -14.94 -6.17
N GLN A 392 4.61 -13.99 -5.92
CA GLN A 392 5.97 -14.27 -5.40
C GLN A 392 6.06 -14.10 -3.87
N ARG A 393 4.99 -13.61 -3.23
CA ARG A 393 4.93 -13.27 -1.82
C ARG A 393 3.66 -13.82 -1.17
N PRO A 394 3.64 -14.00 0.17
CA PRO A 394 2.41 -14.33 0.88
C PRO A 394 1.32 -13.27 0.63
N PRO A 395 0.04 -13.64 0.73
CA PRO A 395 -1.03 -12.67 0.76
C PRO A 395 -1.04 -11.92 2.11
N TYR A 396 -1.98 -11.00 2.27
CA TYR A 396 -2.31 -10.38 3.55
C TYR A 396 -3.75 -10.72 3.95
N TRP A 397 -3.98 -11.02 5.23
CA TRP A 397 -5.32 -11.27 5.78
C TRP A 397 -5.76 -10.09 6.64
N ARG A 398 -6.90 -9.49 6.31
CA ARG A 398 -7.49 -8.36 7.04
C ARG A 398 -8.87 -8.74 7.56
N HIS A 399 -9.12 -8.48 8.85
CA HIS A 399 -10.46 -8.51 9.41
C HIS A 399 -11.10 -7.13 9.33
N VAL A 400 -12.34 -7.06 8.84
CA VAL A 400 -13.10 -5.82 8.69
C VAL A 400 -14.43 -5.97 9.39
N LEU A 401 -14.79 -5.00 10.22
CA LEU A 401 -16.14 -4.87 10.77
C LEU A 401 -16.84 -3.75 10.01
N GLN A 402 -17.78 -4.10 9.13
CA GLN A 402 -18.55 -3.16 8.32
C GLN A 402 -20.05 -3.33 8.60
N GLY A 403 -20.67 -2.33 9.21
CA GLY A 403 -22.12 -2.36 9.49
C GLY A 403 -22.56 -3.53 10.39
N GLY A 404 -21.70 -3.99 11.30
CA GLY A 404 -21.95 -5.16 12.16
C GLY A 404 -21.67 -6.52 11.51
N VAL A 405 -21.25 -6.54 10.23
CA VAL A 405 -20.82 -7.76 9.54
C VAL A 405 -19.30 -7.89 9.65
N SER A 406 -18.84 -9.06 10.08
CA SER A 406 -17.42 -9.44 10.02
C SER A 406 -17.09 -9.95 8.62
N LEU A 407 -16.11 -9.32 8.00
CA LEU A 407 -15.58 -9.66 6.69
C LEU A 407 -14.09 -9.97 6.82
N ASP A 408 -13.63 -10.96 6.07
CA ASP A 408 -12.24 -11.35 5.93
C ASP A 408 -11.78 -11.03 4.51
N GLU A 409 -10.91 -10.06 4.37
CA GLU A 409 -10.37 -9.61 3.10
C GLU A 409 -8.94 -10.12 2.91
N ILE A 410 -8.67 -10.71 1.75
CA ILE A 410 -7.34 -11.20 1.37
C ILE A 410 -6.76 -10.31 0.27
N GLY A 411 -5.69 -9.60 0.60
CA GLY A 411 -4.90 -8.87 -0.39
C GLY A 411 -3.81 -9.75 -0.99
N ALA A 412 -3.76 -9.88 -2.31
CA ALA A 412 -2.71 -10.63 -3.00
C ALA A 412 -2.29 -9.90 -4.27
N ALA A 413 -0.98 -9.70 -4.45
CA ALA A 413 -0.43 -9.00 -5.62
C ALA A 413 0.58 -9.85 -6.38
N ASN A 414 0.63 -9.70 -7.70
CA ASN A 414 1.37 -10.58 -8.59
C ASN A 414 2.31 -9.85 -9.57
N THR A 415 3.12 -10.65 -10.26
CA THR A 415 4.10 -10.18 -11.24
C THR A 415 3.51 -9.55 -12.51
N ASN A 416 2.19 -9.64 -12.74
CA ASN A 416 1.54 -8.91 -13.83
C ASN A 416 1.27 -7.45 -13.47
N GLY A 417 1.56 -7.05 -12.23
CA GLY A 417 1.27 -5.71 -11.73
C GLY A 417 -0.15 -5.58 -11.19
N HIS A 418 -0.83 -6.69 -10.91
CA HIS A 418 -2.18 -6.67 -10.39
C HIS A 418 -2.21 -6.88 -8.87
N LEU A 419 -3.08 -6.15 -8.19
CA LEU A 419 -3.51 -6.43 -6.82
C LEU A 419 -4.96 -6.92 -6.85
N TYR A 420 -5.25 -7.99 -6.12
CA TYR A 420 -6.61 -8.48 -5.87
C TYR A 420 -6.95 -8.39 -4.38
N VAL A 421 -8.17 -7.97 -4.09
CA VAL A 421 -8.77 -8.03 -2.75
C VAL A 421 -9.93 -9.01 -2.81
N LEU A 422 -9.77 -10.16 -2.16
CA LEU A 422 -10.69 -11.30 -2.21
C LEU A 422 -11.48 -11.41 -0.90
N ASP A 423 -12.72 -11.91 -0.98
CA ASP A 423 -13.56 -12.18 0.18
C ASP A 423 -13.36 -13.64 0.66
N ALA A 424 -12.72 -13.82 1.82
CA ALA A 424 -12.46 -15.16 2.37
C ALA A 424 -13.71 -15.82 2.97
N ASN A 425 -14.78 -15.06 3.24
CA ASN A 425 -16.05 -15.60 3.69
C ASN A 425 -16.90 -16.08 2.50
N ASN A 426 -16.66 -15.54 1.30
CA ASN A 426 -17.39 -15.86 0.07
C ASN A 426 -16.50 -16.53 -1.00
N ASN A 427 -15.87 -17.67 -0.65
CA ASN A 427 -15.10 -18.51 -1.58
C ASN A 427 -14.09 -17.75 -2.46
N LEU A 428 -13.36 -16.79 -1.87
CA LEU A 428 -12.36 -15.97 -2.56
C LEU A 428 -12.94 -15.15 -3.74
N ALA A 429 -14.22 -14.74 -3.66
CA ALA A 429 -14.79 -13.83 -4.65
C ALA A 429 -14.01 -12.50 -4.67
N THR A 430 -13.62 -12.04 -5.87
CA THR A 430 -12.93 -10.76 -6.03
C THR A 430 -13.88 -9.61 -5.68
N ARG A 431 -13.54 -8.87 -4.62
CA ARG A 431 -14.23 -7.62 -4.26
C ARG A 431 -13.71 -6.48 -5.10
N TRP A 432 -12.40 -6.34 -5.14
CA TRP A 432 -11.72 -5.30 -5.89
C TRP A 432 -10.43 -5.80 -6.53
N HIS A 433 -10.00 -5.09 -7.56
CA HIS A 433 -8.72 -5.28 -8.21
C HIS A 433 -8.13 -3.95 -8.67
N TYR A 434 -6.80 -3.92 -8.75
CA TYR A 434 -6.04 -2.85 -9.37
C TYR A 434 -5.20 -3.46 -10.49
N ASP A 435 -5.29 -2.87 -11.69
CA ASP A 435 -4.55 -3.30 -12.87
C ASP A 435 -3.42 -2.31 -13.15
N GLY A 436 -2.28 -2.51 -12.48
CA GLY A 436 -1.05 -1.78 -12.73
C GLY A 436 -0.30 -2.32 -13.94
N SER A 437 0.90 -1.77 -14.19
CA SER A 437 1.76 -2.20 -15.31
C SER A 437 3.12 -2.76 -14.86
N SER A 438 3.57 -2.42 -13.65
CA SER A 438 4.86 -2.87 -13.13
C SER A 438 4.68 -4.10 -12.23
N PRO A 439 5.53 -5.13 -12.33
CA PRO A 439 5.46 -6.31 -11.47
C PRO A 439 5.44 -5.96 -9.99
N ILE A 440 4.55 -6.62 -9.24
CA ILE A 440 4.44 -6.46 -7.79
C ILE A 440 5.02 -7.71 -7.12
N ASN A 441 6.21 -7.55 -6.53
CA ASN A 441 6.94 -8.58 -5.80
C ASN A 441 6.92 -8.35 -4.28
N THR A 442 5.86 -7.72 -3.78
CA THR A 442 5.64 -7.43 -2.36
C THR A 442 4.28 -7.94 -1.89
N THR A 443 4.15 -8.24 -0.59
CA THR A 443 2.87 -8.44 0.05
C THR A 443 2.18 -7.09 0.22
N PRO A 444 0.93 -6.92 -0.25
CA PRO A 444 0.19 -5.70 -0.04
C PRO A 444 -0.24 -5.57 1.42
N ALA A 445 -0.26 -4.35 1.96
CA ALA A 445 -0.63 -4.08 3.34
C ALA A 445 -1.75 -3.02 3.40
N PRO A 446 -2.87 -3.27 4.09
CA PRO A 446 -3.94 -2.30 4.24
C PRO A 446 -3.77 -1.42 5.49
N ASP A 447 -4.30 -0.19 5.44
CA ASP A 447 -4.56 0.60 6.65
C ASP A 447 -5.94 0.33 7.26
N SER A 448 -6.24 1.00 8.37
CA SER A 448 -7.52 0.88 9.07
C SER A 448 -8.71 1.38 8.25
N SER A 449 -8.49 2.31 7.31
CA SER A 449 -9.53 2.78 6.40
C SER A 449 -9.83 1.73 5.33
N GLY A 450 -8.85 0.92 4.94
CA GLY A 450 -8.97 -0.07 3.87
C GLY A 450 -8.31 0.37 2.57
N THR A 451 -7.50 1.42 2.60
CA THR A 451 -6.53 1.72 1.54
C THR A 451 -5.41 0.70 1.60
N TRP A 452 -4.97 0.22 0.43
CA TRP A 452 -3.96 -0.81 0.29
C TRP A 452 -2.66 -0.21 -0.26
N TYR A 453 -1.54 -0.66 0.30
CA TYR A 453 -0.21 -0.21 -0.09
C TYR A 453 0.64 -1.40 -0.54
N PHE A 454 1.36 -1.23 -1.64
CA PHE A 454 2.28 -2.24 -2.16
C PHE A 454 3.46 -1.59 -2.88
N GLY A 455 4.59 -2.28 -2.90
CA GLY A 455 5.78 -1.87 -3.65
C GLY A 455 5.92 -2.61 -4.97
N ALA A 456 6.30 -1.92 -6.04
CA ALA A 456 6.50 -2.50 -7.35
C ALA A 456 7.96 -2.36 -7.84
N ASP A 457 8.27 -3.10 -8.91
CA ASP A 457 9.60 -3.14 -9.51
C ASP A 457 9.99 -1.83 -10.25
N ASP A 458 9.05 -0.91 -10.44
CA ASP A 458 9.33 0.43 -10.97
C ASP A 458 9.89 1.40 -9.89
N GLY A 459 9.98 0.91 -8.65
CA GLY A 459 10.59 1.59 -7.54
C GLY A 459 9.70 2.56 -6.79
N PHE A 460 8.39 2.40 -6.93
CA PHE A 460 7.39 3.13 -6.16
C PHE A 460 6.63 2.21 -5.21
N VAL A 461 6.23 2.78 -4.08
CA VAL A 461 5.11 2.31 -3.26
C VAL A 461 3.86 2.99 -3.77
N TYR A 462 2.83 2.19 -4.01
CA TYR A 462 1.52 2.61 -4.47
C TYR A 462 0.56 2.67 -3.29
N ASP A 463 -0.31 3.66 -3.34
CA ASP A 463 -1.50 3.82 -2.49
C ASP A 463 -2.71 3.63 -3.40
N VAL A 464 -3.48 2.56 -3.14
CA VAL A 464 -4.69 2.26 -3.90
C VAL A 464 -5.90 2.11 -2.99
N GLU A 465 -6.97 2.80 -3.35
CA GLU A 465 -8.16 2.92 -2.55
C GLU A 465 -9.31 2.09 -3.16
N PRO A 466 -10.13 1.44 -2.32
CA PRO A 466 -11.36 0.81 -2.80
C PRO A 466 -12.29 1.88 -3.38
N PRO A 467 -12.94 1.61 -4.52
CA PRO A 467 -13.85 2.56 -5.15
C PRO A 467 -15.12 2.75 -4.32
N ALA A 468 -15.80 3.88 -4.50
CA ALA A 468 -17.16 4.06 -3.97
C ALA A 468 -18.19 3.11 -4.62
N SER A 469 -17.94 2.67 -5.85
CA SER A 469 -18.78 1.72 -6.59
C SER A 469 -17.97 0.97 -7.64
N GLY A 470 -18.29 -0.30 -7.88
CA GLY A 470 -17.58 -1.15 -8.85
C GLY A 470 -16.41 -1.91 -8.23
N ALA A 471 -15.61 -2.56 -9.07
CA ALA A 471 -14.53 -3.46 -8.65
C ALA A 471 -13.12 -2.91 -8.89
N VAL A 472 -12.96 -1.81 -9.63
CA VAL A 472 -11.63 -1.27 -9.99
C VAL A 472 -11.19 -0.26 -8.93
N MET A 473 -10.03 -0.48 -8.33
CA MET A 473 -9.43 0.39 -7.32
C MET A 473 -8.82 1.65 -7.95
N PHE A 474 -8.82 2.74 -7.18
CA PHE A 474 -8.27 4.03 -7.58
C PHE A 474 -6.84 4.18 -7.04
N MET A 475 -5.86 4.50 -7.89
CA MET A 475 -4.51 4.84 -7.45
C MET A 475 -4.48 6.28 -6.93
N ALA A 476 -4.49 6.45 -5.62
CA ALA A 476 -4.48 7.75 -4.98
C ALA A 476 -3.07 8.34 -4.90
N ALA A 477 -2.03 7.52 -4.75
CA ALA A 477 -0.65 8.01 -4.80
C ALA A 477 0.33 6.96 -5.30
N ARG A 478 1.50 7.45 -5.67
CA ARG A 478 2.72 6.66 -5.75
C ARG A 478 3.89 7.49 -5.27
N PHE A 479 4.76 6.89 -4.47
CA PHE A 479 5.90 7.59 -3.87
C PHE A 479 7.07 6.63 -3.67
N GLY A 480 8.27 7.18 -3.69
CA GLY A 480 9.49 6.39 -3.58
C GLY A 480 10.63 7.03 -4.36
N PRO A 481 11.88 6.67 -4.03
CA PRO A 481 13.06 7.26 -4.65
C PRO A 481 13.42 6.64 -6.02
N GLY A 482 12.62 5.69 -6.55
CA GLY A 482 12.76 5.16 -7.91
C GLY A 482 13.64 3.92 -8.08
N GLY A 483 13.86 3.12 -7.03
CA GLY A 483 14.53 1.81 -7.11
C GLY A 483 13.64 0.67 -6.59
N GLN A 484 13.82 -0.55 -7.12
CA GLN A 484 12.93 -1.69 -6.85
C GLN A 484 12.60 -1.89 -5.37
N VAL A 485 11.30 -1.81 -5.04
CA VAL A 485 10.80 -2.09 -3.70
C VAL A 485 10.70 -3.61 -3.55
N HIS A 486 11.59 -4.19 -2.75
CA HIS A 486 11.68 -5.65 -2.57
C HIS A 486 11.08 -6.10 -1.24
N ALA A 487 11.30 -5.35 -0.15
CA ALA A 487 10.70 -5.66 1.13
C ALA A 487 9.29 -5.06 1.20
N SER A 488 8.32 -5.89 1.59
CA SER A 488 6.91 -5.54 1.61
C SER A 488 6.64 -4.33 2.51
N PRO A 489 5.77 -3.39 2.07
CA PRO A 489 5.34 -2.30 2.92
C PRO A 489 4.73 -2.79 4.23
N SER A 490 5.13 -2.15 5.33
CA SER A 490 4.61 -2.37 6.67
C SER A 490 3.84 -1.13 7.10
N VAL A 491 2.53 -1.29 7.29
CA VAL A 491 1.58 -0.18 7.49
C VAL A 491 1.10 -0.17 8.94
N ALA A 492 1.20 0.98 9.61
CA ALA A 492 0.73 1.17 10.97
C ALA A 492 0.09 2.55 11.16
N GLY A 493 -0.83 2.66 12.12
CA GLY A 493 -1.39 3.95 12.51
C GLY A 493 -0.37 4.81 13.25
N CYS A 494 -0.33 6.10 12.94
CA CYS A 494 0.51 7.11 13.56
C CYS A 494 -0.31 8.36 13.87
N GLY A 495 -1.15 8.27 14.91
CA GLY A 495 -2.15 9.30 15.20
C GLY A 495 -3.23 9.32 14.11
N ARG A 496 -3.48 10.49 13.50
CA ARG A 496 -4.41 10.64 12.36
C ARG A 496 -3.81 10.22 11.02
N ARG A 497 -2.51 9.93 10.98
CA ARG A 497 -1.73 9.62 9.78
C ARG A 497 -1.45 8.12 9.68
N VAL A 498 -1.03 7.70 8.51
CA VAL A 498 -0.55 6.33 8.25
C VAL A 498 0.96 6.37 8.12
N CYS A 499 1.64 5.48 8.84
CA CYS A 499 3.07 5.27 8.73
C CYS A 499 3.35 4.03 7.90
N ILE A 500 4.23 4.16 6.94
CA ILE A 500 4.58 3.12 5.97
C ILE A 500 6.09 2.94 6.00
N TYR A 501 6.52 1.73 6.28
CA TYR A 501 7.92 1.35 6.25
C TYR A 501 8.16 0.36 5.11
N PHE A 502 9.21 0.56 4.33
CA PHE A 502 9.54 -0.32 3.22
C PHE A 502 11.04 -0.36 2.96
N GLY A 503 11.49 -1.39 2.24
CA GLY A 503 12.89 -1.61 1.92
C GLY A 503 13.08 -1.92 0.44
N MET A 504 14.24 -1.51 -0.07
CA MET A 504 14.57 -1.63 -1.48
C MET A 504 15.75 -2.59 -1.68
N GLY A 505 15.79 -3.21 -2.87
CA GLY A 505 16.93 -4.05 -3.27
C GLY A 505 18.25 -3.26 -3.38
N SER A 506 18.14 -1.96 -3.64
CA SER A 506 19.24 -1.01 -3.58
C SER A 506 18.75 0.33 -3.04
N GLY A 507 19.62 1.08 -2.37
CA GLY A 507 19.29 2.42 -1.87
C GLY A 507 18.70 2.46 -0.46
N GLY A 508 18.43 1.33 0.22
CA GLY A 508 18.16 1.30 1.65
C GLY A 508 16.71 1.03 2.08
N SER A 509 16.41 1.39 3.32
CA SER A 509 15.06 1.36 3.92
C SER A 509 14.53 2.76 4.14
N TYR A 510 13.21 2.88 4.09
CA TYR A 510 12.51 4.16 4.03
C TYR A 510 11.29 4.15 4.94
N PHE A 511 10.93 5.37 5.33
CA PHE A 511 9.73 5.71 6.06
C PHE A 511 8.96 6.73 5.24
N ALA A 512 7.67 6.48 5.05
CA ALA A 512 6.72 7.45 4.54
C ALA A 512 5.60 7.66 5.54
N GLN A 513 5.13 8.91 5.64
CA GLN A 513 3.94 9.25 6.38
C GLN A 513 2.91 9.82 5.42
N ILE A 514 1.73 9.22 5.40
CA ILE A 514 0.58 9.69 4.62
C ILE A 514 -0.38 10.39 5.58
N GLY A 515 -0.63 11.67 5.34
CA GLY A 515 -1.63 12.43 6.08
C GLY A 515 -2.69 13.00 5.15
N ASP A 516 -2.95 14.28 5.32
CA ASP A 516 -4.15 14.94 4.78
C ASP A 516 -3.87 15.77 3.52
N ILE A 517 -2.65 15.71 2.96
CA ILE A 517 -2.31 16.47 1.76
C ILE A 517 -2.97 15.83 0.52
N ARG A 518 -3.79 16.61 -0.18
CA ARG A 518 -4.57 16.22 -1.36
C ARG A 518 -4.27 17.18 -2.50
N VAL A 519 -4.15 16.64 -3.70
CA VAL A 519 -4.11 17.42 -4.95
C VAL A 519 -5.52 17.52 -5.51
N MET A 520 -5.97 18.74 -5.78
CA MET A 520 -7.28 19.04 -6.32
C MET A 520 -7.16 20.03 -7.49
N ASP A 521 -8.07 19.93 -8.46
CA ASP A 521 -8.21 20.95 -9.49
C ASP A 521 -9.36 21.90 -9.12
N LEU A 522 -9.31 23.16 -9.52
CA LEU A 522 -10.35 24.16 -9.31
C LEU A 522 -10.66 24.76 -10.66
N CYS A 523 -11.92 24.74 -11.08
CA CYS A 523 -12.30 25.19 -12.41
C CYS A 523 -13.45 26.19 -12.34
N ALA A 524 -13.15 27.47 -12.59
CA ALA A 524 -14.17 28.50 -12.70
C ALA A 524 -14.84 28.49 -14.06
N ARG A 525 -16.17 28.66 -14.06
CA ARG A 525 -17.06 28.69 -15.22
C ARG A 525 -18.12 29.78 -15.03
N LEU A 526 -18.70 30.24 -16.13
CA LEU A 526 -19.94 31.01 -16.07
C LEU A 526 -21.11 30.08 -15.71
N ALA A 527 -22.09 30.57 -14.97
CA ALA A 527 -23.23 29.79 -14.49
C ALA A 527 -24.01 29.05 -15.60
N SER A 528 -23.98 29.56 -16.85
CA SER A 528 -24.59 28.92 -18.02
C SER A 528 -23.92 27.61 -18.47
N ASP A 529 -22.72 27.29 -17.97
CA ASP A 529 -21.92 26.11 -18.33
C ASP A 529 -21.57 25.21 -17.11
N ALA A 530 -22.35 25.32 -16.02
CA ALA A 530 -22.15 24.57 -14.78
C ALA A 530 -22.66 23.12 -14.89
N GLY A 531 -21.80 22.12 -14.65
CA GLY A 531 -22.26 20.72 -14.46
C GLY A 531 -21.35 19.58 -14.94
N GLY A 532 -20.26 19.84 -15.70
CA GLY A 532 -19.37 18.79 -16.21
C GLY A 532 -17.99 18.70 -15.52
N PRO A 533 -17.25 17.59 -15.67
CA PRO A 533 -15.83 17.50 -15.28
C PRO A 533 -14.99 18.53 -16.06
N CYS A 534 -13.81 18.91 -15.56
CA CYS A 534 -12.86 19.76 -16.32
C CYS A 534 -12.14 18.88 -17.35
N PRO A 535 -11.90 19.26 -18.64
CA PRO A 535 -11.84 20.59 -19.28
C PRO A 535 -12.68 20.75 -20.58
N GLY A 536 -12.70 21.97 -21.16
CA GLY A 536 -13.26 22.32 -22.49
C GLY A 536 -13.96 23.69 -22.59
N LYS A 537 -14.46 24.20 -21.45
CA LYS A 537 -15.16 25.51 -21.32
C LYS A 537 -14.82 26.28 -20.02
N SER A 538 -13.80 25.85 -19.27
CA SER A 538 -13.38 26.51 -18.03
C SER A 538 -12.63 27.80 -18.35
N ARG A 539 -12.92 28.92 -17.67
CA ARG A 539 -12.22 30.20 -17.89
C ARG A 539 -10.92 30.31 -17.10
N LEU A 540 -10.92 29.79 -15.87
CA LEU A 540 -9.74 29.69 -15.02
C LEU A 540 -9.69 28.27 -14.46
N TRP A 541 -8.52 27.64 -14.57
CA TRP A 541 -8.18 26.37 -13.96
C TRP A 541 -7.00 26.59 -13.01
N ALA A 542 -7.06 26.03 -11.81
CA ALA A 542 -5.96 26.02 -10.87
C ALA A 542 -5.82 24.63 -10.24
N ARG A 543 -4.59 24.14 -10.09
CA ARG A 543 -4.28 22.96 -9.29
C ARG A 543 -3.76 23.40 -7.94
N VAL A 544 -4.33 22.82 -6.89
CA VAL A 544 -3.99 23.14 -5.51
C VAL A 544 -3.60 21.88 -4.74
N GLU A 545 -2.64 22.06 -3.83
CA GLU A 545 -2.42 21.14 -2.72
C GLU A 545 -3.19 21.68 -1.51
N VAL A 546 -3.90 20.80 -0.82
CA VAL A 546 -4.75 21.11 0.34
C VAL A 546 -4.40 20.13 1.44
N GLY A 547 -4.10 20.58 2.64
CA GLY A 547 -3.71 19.69 3.74
C GLY A 547 -3.30 20.45 5.01
N ASP A 548 -2.63 19.74 5.92
CA ASP A 548 -2.14 20.33 7.17
C ASP A 548 -1.24 21.57 6.88
N PRO A 549 -1.51 22.74 7.50
CA PRO A 549 -0.71 23.96 7.29
C PRO A 549 0.77 23.79 7.60
N THR A 550 1.14 22.84 8.46
CA THR A 550 2.53 22.50 8.79
C THR A 550 3.32 22.07 7.54
N TYR A 551 2.65 21.42 6.59
CA TYR A 551 3.28 20.91 5.36
C TYR A 551 2.91 21.75 4.12
N VAL A 552 1.78 22.46 4.16
CA VAL A 552 1.27 23.25 3.02
C VAL A 552 1.36 24.75 3.29
N GLN A 553 2.59 25.30 3.21
CA GLN A 553 2.92 26.74 3.23
C GLN A 553 2.30 27.56 4.38
N GLY A 554 2.02 26.96 5.54
CA GLY A 554 1.46 27.66 6.71
C GLY A 554 -0.01 28.05 6.64
N HIS A 555 -0.65 27.90 5.46
CA HIS A 555 -2.06 28.28 5.24
C HIS A 555 -2.95 27.09 4.87
N GLY A 556 -2.38 25.90 4.67
CA GLY A 556 -3.13 24.68 4.40
C GLY A 556 -3.61 24.52 2.97
N VAL A 557 -3.45 25.54 2.13
CA VAL A 557 -3.75 25.49 0.68
C VAL A 557 -2.62 26.17 -0.08
N GLN A 558 -2.08 25.49 -1.09
CA GLN A 558 -1.03 25.99 -1.98
C GLN A 558 -1.45 25.81 -3.43
N VAL A 559 -1.40 26.86 -4.24
CA VAL A 559 -1.57 26.75 -5.70
C VAL A 559 -0.27 26.26 -6.31
N ILE A 560 -0.31 25.10 -6.98
CA ILE A 560 0.86 24.46 -7.61
C ILE A 560 0.84 24.55 -9.15
N GLY A 561 -0.26 25.01 -9.73
CA GLY A 561 -0.36 25.32 -11.16
C GLY A 561 -1.66 26.06 -11.48
N TRP A 562 -1.68 26.84 -12.56
CA TRP A 562 -2.91 27.48 -13.03
C TRP A 562 -2.81 27.86 -14.50
N THR A 563 -3.96 27.95 -15.16
CA THR A 563 -4.11 28.35 -16.56
C THR A 563 -5.40 29.14 -16.75
N TYR A 564 -5.35 30.18 -17.57
CA TYR A 564 -6.52 30.95 -18.00
C TYR A 564 -6.86 30.63 -19.46
N PHE A 565 -8.13 30.44 -19.76
CA PHE A 565 -8.62 30.19 -21.11
C PHE A 565 -9.42 31.38 -21.63
N THR A 566 -8.97 31.92 -22.75
CA THR A 566 -9.68 32.91 -23.55
C THR A 566 -10.50 32.19 -24.62
N SER A 567 -11.82 32.12 -24.47
CA SER A 567 -12.72 31.82 -25.60
C SER A 567 -13.51 33.04 -26.05
#